data_AF-A0A2V6UWI6-F1
#
_entry.id   AF-A0A2V6UWI6-F1
#
_cell.length_a   1.000
_cell.length_b   1.000
_cell.length_c   1.000
_cell.angle_alpha   90.00
_cell.angle_beta   90.00
_cell.angle_gamma   90.00
#
_symmetry.space_group_name_H-M   'P 1'
#
loop_
_entity.id
_entity.type
_entity.pdbx_description
1 polymer ?
#
loop_
_entity_poly.entity_id
_entity_poly.type
_entity_poly.pdbx_seq_one_letter_code
_entity_poly.pdbx_strand_id
1 'polypeptide(L)'
;MTRFEELLEGKLAGELSPDENQEFAALLVLAENRRAFERHQQTVALLTSVERQVPSSSFTEDVLARLPDRKSRPLEKLWEFLWAPRVVRWNVATALALGLVLVVAVLARTLPSQSPVSSEMRSVVTLFRFTLDAPGAQQVFLAGDFNGWRTDEISLADATGRGRFSVTLPLKPGRYAYMFVVDEATWVTDPRAEAYRDDGFGNKNALVDVEAPTVGNGDT
;
A
#
# COMPACT_ATOMS: atom_id res chain seq x y z
N MET A 1 -2.51 -11.95 -31.23
CA MET A 1 -2.96 -10.67 -31.79
C MET A 1 -2.97 -10.81 -33.29
N THR A 2 -4.13 -10.70 -33.93
CA THR A 2 -4.26 -10.84 -35.39
C THR A 2 -3.97 -9.50 -36.08
N ARG A 3 -3.58 -9.52 -37.36
CA ARG A 3 -3.37 -8.30 -38.15
C ARG A 3 -4.61 -7.38 -38.15
N PHE A 4 -5.79 -7.98 -38.11
CA PHE A 4 -7.05 -7.24 -37.99
C PHE A 4 -7.20 -6.53 -36.64
N GLU A 5 -6.77 -7.14 -35.53
CA GLU A 5 -6.81 -6.52 -34.20
C GLU A 5 -5.84 -5.33 -34.10
N GLU A 6 -4.64 -5.45 -34.65
CA GLU A 6 -3.66 -4.36 -34.71
C GLU A 6 -4.20 -3.14 -35.47
N LEU A 7 -4.80 -3.37 -36.66
CA LEU A 7 -5.43 -2.31 -37.43
C LEU A 7 -6.69 -1.76 -36.76
N LEU A 8 -7.44 -2.58 -36.03
CA LEU A 8 -8.61 -2.14 -35.27
C LEU A 8 -8.20 -1.18 -34.15
N GLU A 9 -7.15 -1.49 -33.40
CA GLU A 9 -6.61 -0.61 -32.36
C GLU A 9 -6.10 0.72 -32.95
N GLY A 10 -5.33 0.66 -34.04
CA GLY A 10 -4.91 1.86 -34.76
C GLY A 10 -6.09 2.70 -35.27
N LYS A 11 -7.21 2.08 -35.69
CA LYS A 11 -8.44 2.78 -36.10
C LYS A 11 -9.11 3.48 -34.95
N LEU A 12 -9.13 2.87 -33.77
CA LEU A 12 -9.72 3.44 -32.56
C LEU A 12 -8.86 4.58 -32.00
N ALA A 13 -7.54 4.47 -32.09
CA ALA A 13 -6.59 5.53 -31.72
C ALA A 13 -6.57 6.71 -32.71
N GLY A 14 -7.06 6.51 -33.94
CA GLY A 14 -7.06 7.53 -35.00
C GLY A 14 -5.74 7.67 -35.73
N GLU A 15 -4.86 6.67 -35.66
CA GLU A 15 -3.45 6.74 -36.09
C GLU A 15 -3.16 5.98 -37.40
N LEU A 16 -4.19 5.42 -38.06
CA LEU A 16 -4.00 4.64 -39.30
C LEU A 16 -3.61 5.50 -40.52
N SER A 17 -2.58 5.06 -41.23
CA SER A 17 -2.20 5.61 -42.53
C SER A 17 -3.25 5.30 -43.63
N PRO A 18 -3.24 6.00 -44.78
CA PRO A 18 -4.17 5.75 -45.88
C PRO A 18 -4.12 4.31 -46.41
N ASP A 19 -2.93 3.72 -46.49
CA ASP A 19 -2.72 2.37 -47.00
C ASP A 19 -3.28 1.31 -46.03
N GLU A 20 -3.05 1.52 -44.73
CA GLU A 20 -3.57 0.62 -43.68
C GLU A 20 -5.10 0.74 -43.54
N ASN A 21 -5.68 1.91 -43.82
CA ASN A 21 -7.13 2.06 -43.91
C ASN A 21 -7.72 1.23 -45.05
N GLN A 22 -7.02 1.13 -46.18
CA GLN A 22 -7.43 0.29 -47.30
C GLN A 22 -7.28 -1.20 -46.97
N GLU A 23 -6.20 -1.59 -46.27
CA GLU A 23 -5.98 -2.94 -45.76
C GLU A 23 -7.09 -3.36 -44.78
N PHE A 24 -7.43 -2.48 -43.84
CA PHE A 24 -8.52 -2.69 -42.88
C PHE A 24 -9.88 -2.88 -43.59
N ALA A 25 -10.18 -2.06 -44.60
CA ALA A 25 -11.39 -2.19 -45.40
C ALA A 25 -11.45 -3.53 -46.16
N ALA A 26 -10.32 -4.02 -46.67
CA ALA A 26 -10.23 -5.33 -47.30
C ALA A 26 -10.46 -6.47 -46.29
N LEU A 27 -9.93 -6.35 -45.07
CA LEU A 27 -10.09 -7.35 -44.01
C LEU A 27 -11.52 -7.41 -43.44
N LEU A 28 -12.29 -6.33 -43.52
CA LEU A 28 -13.72 -6.30 -43.16
C LEU A 28 -14.64 -7.08 -44.11
N VAL A 29 -14.14 -7.48 -45.28
CA VAL A 29 -14.86 -8.36 -46.21
C VAL A 29 -15.05 -9.75 -45.60
N LEU A 30 -14.11 -10.21 -44.76
CA LEU A 30 -14.18 -11.49 -44.06
C LEU A 30 -15.30 -11.46 -42.99
N ALA A 31 -16.19 -12.45 -43.03
CA ALA A 31 -17.37 -12.50 -42.17
C ALA A 31 -17.03 -12.54 -40.67
N GLU A 32 -15.91 -13.17 -40.29
CA GLU A 32 -15.44 -13.25 -38.91
C GLU A 32 -15.00 -11.88 -38.38
N ASN A 33 -14.22 -11.14 -39.18
CA ASN A 33 -13.74 -9.80 -38.85
C ASN A 33 -14.89 -8.78 -38.79
N ARG A 34 -15.86 -8.90 -39.71
CA ARG A 34 -17.06 -8.06 -39.70
C ARG A 34 -17.87 -8.22 -38.41
N ARG A 35 -18.10 -9.46 -37.97
CA ARG A 35 -18.80 -9.75 -36.71
C ARG A 35 -18.03 -9.27 -35.49
N ALA A 36 -16.70 -9.31 -35.52
CA ALA A 36 -15.87 -8.77 -34.45
C ALA A 36 -16.00 -7.23 -34.37
N PHE A 37 -15.97 -6.56 -35.52
CA PHE A 37 -16.15 -5.12 -35.63
C PHE A 37 -17.56 -4.67 -35.18
N GLU A 38 -18.61 -5.34 -35.64
CA GLU A 38 -20.00 -5.03 -35.27
C GLU A 38 -20.23 -5.14 -33.76
N ARG A 39 -19.66 -6.17 -33.11
CA ARG A 39 -19.70 -6.29 -31.63
C ARG A 39 -19.04 -5.12 -30.93
N HIS A 40 -17.90 -4.65 -31.43
CA HIS A 40 -17.22 -3.48 -30.85
C HIS A 40 -18.04 -2.22 -31.04
N GLN A 41 -18.64 -2.01 -32.22
CA GLN A 41 -19.52 -0.87 -32.47
C GLN A 41 -20.78 -0.89 -31.58
N GLN A 42 -21.38 -2.05 -31.35
CA GLN A 42 -22.51 -2.20 -30.42
C GLN A 42 -22.11 -1.84 -28.99
N THR A 43 -20.96 -2.30 -28.51
CA THR A 43 -20.46 -1.95 -27.17
C THR A 43 -20.22 -0.46 -27.05
N VAL A 44 -19.60 0.18 -28.05
CA VAL A 44 -19.38 1.63 -28.07
C VAL A 44 -20.73 2.38 -28.08
N ALA A 45 -21.69 1.93 -28.89
CA ALA A 45 -23.03 2.52 -28.92
C ALA A 45 -23.74 2.41 -27.56
N LEU A 46 -23.65 1.26 -26.90
CA LEU A 46 -24.18 1.06 -25.55
C LEU A 46 -23.50 1.98 -24.54
N LEU A 47 -22.16 2.04 -24.53
CA LEU A 47 -21.40 2.91 -23.64
C LEU A 47 -21.69 4.40 -23.88
N THR A 48 -21.98 4.78 -25.12
CA THR A 48 -22.33 6.17 -25.48
C THR A 48 -23.77 6.50 -25.08
N SER A 49 -24.67 5.51 -25.09
CA SER A 49 -26.06 5.67 -24.63
C SER A 49 -26.21 5.74 -23.11
N VAL A 50 -25.20 5.28 -22.36
CA VAL A 50 -25.16 5.44 -20.91
C VAL A 50 -24.81 6.89 -20.59
N GLU A 51 -25.79 7.62 -20.07
CA GLU A 51 -25.59 8.97 -19.58
C GLU A 51 -24.55 8.96 -18.45
N ARG A 52 -23.39 9.59 -18.68
CA ARG A 52 -22.34 9.70 -17.67
C ARG A 52 -22.84 10.66 -16.58
N GLN A 53 -23.41 10.12 -15.52
CA GLN A 53 -23.69 10.89 -14.32
C GLN A 53 -22.35 11.27 -13.67
N VAL A 54 -22.02 12.56 -13.72
CA VAL A 54 -20.94 13.11 -12.91
C VAL A 54 -21.46 13.14 -11.47
N PRO A 55 -20.82 12.45 -10.52
CA PRO A 55 -21.27 12.49 -9.14
C PRO A 55 -21.28 13.93 -8.63
N SER A 56 -22.26 14.27 -7.79
CA SER A 56 -22.29 15.57 -7.11
C SER A 56 -21.05 15.74 -6.25
N SER A 57 -20.62 16.97 -6.01
CA SER A 57 -19.46 17.26 -5.15
C SER A 57 -19.61 16.71 -3.73
N SER A 58 -20.85 16.46 -3.28
CA SER A 58 -21.17 15.86 -1.98
C SER A 58 -21.33 14.34 -2.00
N PHE A 59 -21.27 13.69 -3.17
CA PHE A 59 -21.58 12.26 -3.31
C PHE A 59 -20.72 11.38 -2.39
N THR A 60 -19.42 11.65 -2.34
CA THR A 60 -18.47 10.92 -1.50
C THR A 60 -18.80 11.09 -0.03
N GLU A 61 -19.16 12.30 0.40
CA GLU A 61 -19.54 12.62 1.78
C GLU A 61 -20.86 11.94 2.16
N ASP A 62 -21.86 11.99 1.27
CA ASP A 62 -23.16 11.35 1.44
C ASP A 62 -23.06 9.82 1.54
N VAL A 63 -22.16 9.19 0.76
CA VAL A 63 -21.93 7.75 0.80
C VAL A 63 -21.16 7.35 2.06
N LEU A 64 -20.11 8.09 2.42
CA LEU A 64 -19.32 7.83 3.63
C LEU A 64 -20.18 7.96 4.89
N ALA A 65 -21.09 8.94 4.94
CA ALA A 65 -22.02 9.12 6.06
C ALA A 65 -23.05 7.98 6.22
N ARG A 66 -23.29 7.16 5.18
CA ARG A 66 -24.20 5.99 5.26
C ARG A 66 -23.48 4.69 5.61
N LEU A 67 -22.15 4.68 5.68
CA LEU A 67 -21.43 3.46 6.05
C LEU A 67 -21.52 3.24 7.57
N PRO A 68 -21.94 2.05 8.02
CA PRO A 68 -21.90 1.71 9.43
C PRO A 68 -20.44 1.65 9.91
N ASP A 69 -20.13 2.30 11.03
CA ASP A 69 -18.83 2.25 11.70
C ASP A 69 -18.41 0.80 11.96
N ARG A 70 -17.59 0.24 11.08
CA ARG A 70 -17.07 -1.12 11.21
C ARG A 70 -15.92 -1.10 12.22
N LYS A 71 -16.25 -0.98 13.52
CA LYS A 71 -15.31 -1.23 14.61
C LYS A 71 -14.84 -2.68 14.54
N SER A 72 -13.71 -2.92 13.87
CA SER A 72 -13.03 -4.22 13.92
C SER A 72 -12.50 -4.43 15.33
N ARG A 73 -13.08 -5.37 16.06
CA ARG A 73 -12.58 -5.76 17.37
C ARG A 73 -11.31 -6.59 17.16
N PRO A 74 -10.13 -6.17 17.65
CA PRO A 74 -8.85 -6.85 17.38
C PRO A 74 -8.83 -8.31 17.89
N LEU A 75 -9.70 -8.64 18.84
CA LEU A 75 -9.79 -9.99 19.41
C LEU A 75 -10.46 -11.03 18.49
N GLU A 76 -11.23 -10.61 17.48
CA GLU A 76 -11.92 -11.55 16.59
C GLU A 76 -10.96 -12.23 15.60
N LYS A 77 -9.97 -11.49 15.09
CA LYS A 77 -8.96 -12.02 14.16
C LYS A 77 -8.04 -13.07 14.80
N LEU A 78 -7.75 -12.92 16.08
CA LEU A 78 -6.93 -13.88 16.83
C LEU A 78 -7.69 -15.19 17.09
N TRP A 79 -8.99 -15.09 17.35
CA TRP A 79 -9.85 -16.25 17.61
C TRP A 79 -10.04 -17.12 16.35
N GLU A 80 -10.24 -16.49 15.19
CA GLU A 80 -10.32 -17.19 13.91
C GLU A 80 -9.02 -17.91 13.54
N PHE A 81 -7.86 -17.34 13.86
CA PHE A 81 -6.58 -17.98 13.58
C PHE A 81 -6.35 -19.25 14.42
N LEU A 82 -6.73 -19.22 15.70
CA LEU A 82 -6.42 -20.28 16.66
C LEU A 82 -7.38 -21.47 16.60
N TRP A 83 -8.65 -21.25 16.25
CA TRP A 83 -9.69 -22.27 16.33
C TRP A 83 -10.30 -22.67 14.97
N ALA A 84 -9.76 -22.16 13.85
CA ALA A 84 -10.16 -22.63 12.53
C ALA A 84 -9.90 -24.15 12.41
N PRO A 85 -10.92 -24.98 12.10
CA PRO A 85 -10.77 -26.42 12.02
C PRO A 85 -9.96 -26.76 10.77
N ARG A 86 -8.65 -26.90 10.95
CA ARG A 86 -7.74 -27.36 9.89
C ARG A 86 -7.76 -28.89 9.89
N VAL A 87 -8.01 -29.48 8.71
CA VAL A 87 -8.01 -30.93 8.53
C VAL A 87 -6.56 -31.44 8.59
N VAL A 88 -6.10 -31.82 9.77
CA VAL A 88 -4.76 -32.36 9.99
C VAL A 88 -4.72 -33.80 9.47
N ARG A 89 -4.02 -34.02 8.35
CA ARG A 89 -3.71 -35.37 7.86
C ARG A 89 -2.53 -35.91 8.66
N TRP A 90 -2.80 -36.82 9.59
CA TRP A 90 -1.76 -37.47 10.39
C TRP A 90 -0.91 -38.38 9.50
N ASN A 91 0.34 -37.99 9.29
CA ASN A 91 1.33 -38.81 8.60
C ASN A 91 2.33 -39.31 9.64
N VAL A 92 2.88 -40.52 9.48
CA VAL A 92 3.86 -41.11 10.43
C VAL A 92 5.06 -40.16 10.69
N ALA A 93 5.41 -39.33 9.70
CA ALA A 93 6.42 -38.27 9.82
C ALA A 93 6.10 -37.23 10.91
N THR A 94 4.84 -36.85 11.13
CA THR A 94 4.47 -35.88 12.18
C THR A 94 4.56 -36.50 13.57
N ALA A 95 4.27 -37.80 13.72
CA ALA A 95 4.45 -38.52 14.98
C ALA A 95 5.94 -38.67 15.35
N LEU A 96 6.80 -38.97 14.37
CA LEU A 96 8.25 -39.05 14.57
C LEU A 96 8.87 -37.68 14.89
N ALA A 97 8.39 -36.61 14.25
CA ALA A 97 8.85 -35.25 14.53
C ALA A 97 8.55 -34.82 15.99
N LEU A 98 7.35 -35.11 16.48
CA LEU A 98 6.98 -34.85 17.88
C LEU A 98 7.81 -35.68 18.87
N GLY A 99 8.10 -36.95 18.53
CA GLY A 99 8.98 -37.82 19.32
C GLY A 99 10.42 -37.30 19.39
N LEU A 100 10.98 -36.84 18.26
CA LEU A 100 12.33 -36.27 18.20
C LEU A 100 12.42 -34.99 19.04
N VAL A 101 11.41 -34.12 18.99
CA VAL A 101 11.35 -32.89 19.79
C VAL A 101 11.36 -33.21 21.29
N LEU A 102 10.63 -34.24 21.75
CA LEU A 102 10.66 -34.67 23.15
C LEU A 102 12.03 -35.22 23.58
N VAL A 103 12.69 -36.02 22.73
CA VAL A 103 14.03 -36.56 23.01
C VAL A 103 15.07 -35.43 23.09
N VAL A 104 15.03 -34.48 22.14
CA VAL A 104 15.92 -33.31 22.13
C VAL A 104 15.66 -32.41 23.35
N ALA A 105 14.40 -32.23 23.76
CA ALA A 105 14.06 -31.44 24.95
C ALA A 105 14.57 -32.06 26.26
N VAL A 106 14.58 -33.39 26.36
CA VAL A 106 15.14 -34.10 27.52
C VAL A 106 16.66 -34.07 27.50
N LEU A 107 17.30 -34.24 26.34
CA LEU A 107 18.75 -34.21 26.20
C LEU A 107 19.33 -32.79 26.38
N ALA A 108 18.57 -31.75 26.01
CA ALA A 108 18.94 -30.35 26.25
C ALA A 108 18.92 -29.95 27.74
N ARG A 109 18.29 -30.74 28.62
CA ARG A 109 18.31 -30.49 30.08
C ARG A 109 19.60 -30.96 30.77
N THR A 110 20.43 -31.76 30.09
CA THR A 110 21.64 -32.36 30.68
C THR A 110 22.95 -31.78 30.14
N LEU A 111 22.88 -30.82 29.21
CA LEU A 111 24.05 -30.14 28.67
C LEU A 111 24.24 -28.79 29.39
N PRO A 112 25.43 -28.48 29.94
CA PRO A 112 25.70 -27.13 30.43
C PRO A 112 25.56 -26.15 29.26
N SER A 113 24.64 -25.21 29.40
CA SER A 113 24.35 -24.17 28.41
C SER A 113 25.56 -23.27 28.19
N GLN A 114 26.48 -23.67 27.31
CA GLN A 114 27.21 -22.69 26.52
C GLN A 114 26.29 -22.29 25.37
N SER A 115 25.38 -21.38 25.66
CA SER A 115 24.64 -20.68 24.62
C SER A 115 25.69 -20.07 23.68
N PRO A 116 25.75 -20.47 22.39
CA PRO A 116 26.41 -19.60 21.44
C PRO A 116 25.69 -18.27 21.56
N VAL A 117 26.44 -17.22 21.87
CA VAL A 117 25.93 -15.84 21.86
C VAL A 117 25.46 -15.63 20.43
N SER A 118 24.19 -15.92 20.20
CA SER A 118 23.48 -15.46 19.03
C SER A 118 23.66 -13.97 19.12
N SER A 119 24.41 -13.38 18.18
CA SER A 119 24.30 -11.96 17.96
C SER A 119 22.84 -11.71 17.67
N GLU A 120 22.07 -11.37 18.70
CA GLU A 120 20.90 -10.54 18.54
C GLU A 120 21.42 -9.37 17.71
N MET A 121 21.06 -9.37 16.43
CA MET A 121 21.19 -8.22 15.57
C MET A 121 20.31 -7.16 16.23
N ARG A 122 20.86 -6.45 17.21
CA ARG A 122 20.18 -5.36 17.91
C ARG A 122 19.69 -4.46 16.81
N SER A 123 18.37 -4.46 16.61
CA SER A 123 17.74 -3.64 15.59
C SER A 123 17.94 -2.20 16.05
N VAL A 124 19.02 -1.57 15.59
CA VAL A 124 19.30 -0.20 15.97
C VAL A 124 18.22 0.66 15.30
N VAL A 125 17.42 1.31 16.12
CA VAL A 125 16.38 2.27 15.69
C VAL A 125 16.88 3.68 15.96
N THR A 126 16.65 4.57 15.00
CA THR A 126 16.96 6.00 15.11
C THR A 126 15.67 6.74 15.45
N LEU A 127 15.70 7.60 16.47
CA LEU A 127 14.55 8.45 16.80
C LEU A 127 14.51 9.64 15.83
N PHE A 128 13.46 9.70 15.00
CA PHE A 128 13.25 10.81 14.07
C PHE A 128 12.04 11.65 14.51
N ARG A 129 12.19 12.97 14.50
CA ARG A 129 11.12 13.91 14.87
C ARG A 129 10.50 14.52 13.62
N PHE A 130 9.21 14.29 13.42
CA PHE A 130 8.40 14.95 12.40
C PHE A 130 7.73 16.19 12.99
N THR A 131 7.68 17.29 12.24
CA THR A 131 7.09 18.56 12.70
C THR A 131 6.32 19.23 11.56
N LEU A 132 5.13 19.75 11.86
CA LEU A 132 4.32 20.56 10.93
C LEU A 132 3.86 21.84 11.62
N ASP A 133 3.98 22.98 10.93
CA ASP A 133 3.29 24.21 11.34
C ASP A 133 1.94 24.28 10.62
N ALA A 134 0.85 24.11 11.37
CA ALA A 134 -0.53 24.13 10.90
C ALA A 134 -1.40 24.95 11.89
N PRO A 135 -1.30 26.29 11.87
CA PRO A 135 -2.11 27.13 12.75
C PRO A 135 -3.60 26.95 12.47
N GLY A 136 -4.38 26.65 13.51
CA GLY A 136 -5.82 26.45 13.41
C GLY A 136 -6.26 25.00 13.15
N ALA A 137 -5.33 24.08 12.87
CA ALA A 137 -5.63 22.65 12.80
C ALA A 137 -6.06 22.14 14.19
N GLN A 138 -7.06 21.26 14.22
CA GLN A 138 -7.50 20.59 15.45
C GLN A 138 -6.67 19.34 15.70
N GLN A 139 -6.35 18.61 14.63
CA GLN A 139 -5.64 17.34 14.71
C GLN A 139 -4.80 17.12 13.45
N VAL A 140 -3.59 16.61 13.67
CA VAL A 140 -2.65 16.30 12.60
C VAL A 140 -2.18 14.87 12.77
N PHE A 141 -2.28 14.07 11.71
CA PHE A 141 -1.78 12.71 11.66
C PHE A 141 -0.62 12.58 10.67
N LEU A 142 0.20 11.56 10.87
CA LEU A 142 1.31 11.21 9.99
C LEU A 142 0.98 9.90 9.25
N ALA A 143 1.04 9.94 7.92
CA ALA A 143 0.87 8.77 7.06
C ALA A 143 2.13 8.59 6.21
N GLY A 144 2.63 7.35 6.10
CA GLY A 144 3.80 7.06 5.29
C GLY A 144 4.14 5.58 5.20
N ASP A 145 5.28 5.27 4.60
CA ASP A 145 5.71 3.89 4.33
C ASP A 145 5.83 3.04 5.61
N PHE A 146 6.18 3.65 6.75
CA PHE A 146 6.34 2.97 8.05
C PHE A 146 5.02 2.52 8.72
N ASN A 147 3.88 3.10 8.35
CA ASN A 147 2.56 2.69 8.85
C ASN A 147 1.61 2.24 7.73
N GLY A 148 2.15 2.02 6.53
CA GLY A 148 1.35 1.61 5.37
C GLY A 148 0.31 2.66 4.96
N TRP A 149 0.64 3.95 5.12
CA TRP A 149 -0.20 5.09 4.72
C TRP A 149 -1.56 5.19 5.46
N ARG A 150 -1.67 4.62 6.65
CA ARG A 150 -2.84 4.81 7.52
C ARG A 150 -2.88 6.22 8.10
N THR A 151 -4.06 6.81 8.15
CA THR A 151 -4.26 8.24 8.49
C THR A 151 -4.74 8.47 9.92
N ASP A 152 -4.95 7.41 10.70
CA ASP A 152 -5.59 7.42 12.01
C ASP A 152 -4.71 6.84 13.14
N GLU A 153 -3.50 6.36 12.83
CA GLU A 153 -2.64 5.68 13.82
C GLU A 153 -1.64 6.57 14.55
N ILE A 154 -1.04 7.54 13.84
CA ILE A 154 0.08 8.34 14.37
C ILE A 154 -0.34 9.80 14.44
N SER A 155 -0.87 10.20 15.60
CA SER A 155 -1.24 11.60 15.86
C SER A 155 -0.02 12.43 16.32
N LEU A 156 0.09 13.66 15.83
CA LEU A 156 1.05 14.64 16.29
C LEU A 156 0.48 15.48 17.43
N ALA A 157 1.33 15.82 18.41
CA ALA A 157 0.96 16.70 19.51
C ALA A 157 1.36 18.15 19.23
N ASP A 158 0.46 19.11 19.50
CA ASP A 158 0.81 20.52 19.65
C ASP A 158 1.04 20.84 21.13
N ALA A 159 2.29 20.68 21.56
CA ALA A 159 2.67 20.93 22.95
C ALA A 159 2.56 22.41 23.36
N THR A 160 2.48 23.33 22.40
CA THR A 160 2.52 24.78 22.64
C THR A 160 1.18 25.47 22.50
N GLY A 161 0.20 24.81 21.88
CA GLY A 161 -1.09 25.41 21.51
C GLY A 161 -0.97 26.51 20.45
N ARG A 162 0.15 26.58 19.72
CA ARG A 162 0.43 27.60 18.70
C ARG A 162 0.29 27.09 17.28
N GLY A 163 -0.19 25.85 17.11
CA GLY A 163 -0.30 25.18 15.82
C GLY A 163 1.00 24.55 15.33
N ARG A 164 1.95 24.24 16.24
CA ARG A 164 3.17 23.50 15.89
C ARG A 164 3.04 22.06 16.38
N PHE A 165 2.73 21.17 15.45
CA PHE A 165 2.50 19.77 15.69
C PHE A 165 3.81 19.00 15.56
N SER A 166 4.07 18.04 16.45
CA SER A 166 5.22 17.15 16.30
C SER A 166 5.00 15.75 16.89
N VAL A 167 5.74 14.78 16.35
CA VAL A 167 5.81 13.41 16.86
C VAL A 167 7.23 12.87 16.67
N THR A 168 7.71 12.05 17.61
CA THR A 168 9.00 11.37 17.50
C THR A 168 8.77 9.88 17.35
N LEU A 169 9.31 9.27 16.29
CA LEU A 169 9.15 7.85 16.00
C LEU A 169 10.50 7.12 15.96
N PRO A 170 10.60 5.90 16.52
CA PRO A 170 11.72 5.01 16.26
C PRO A 170 11.59 4.43 14.85
N LEU A 171 12.47 4.83 13.94
CA LEU A 171 12.55 4.30 12.59
C LEU A 171 13.82 3.47 12.41
N LYS A 172 13.72 2.41 11.61
CA LYS A 172 14.91 1.68 11.17
C LYS A 172 15.64 2.50 10.11
N PRO A 173 16.94 2.27 9.89
CA PRO A 173 17.65 2.91 8.80
C PRO A 173 17.00 2.57 7.45
N GLY A 174 16.81 3.57 6.61
CA GLY A 174 16.09 3.45 5.35
C GLY A 174 15.48 4.75 4.88
N ARG A 175 14.92 4.71 3.67
CA ARG A 175 14.24 5.85 3.04
C ARG A 175 12.73 5.65 3.09
N TYR A 176 12.01 6.64 3.63
CA TYR A 176 10.57 6.58 3.80
C TYR A 176 9.90 7.77 3.13
N ALA A 177 8.80 7.51 2.42
CA ALA A 177 7.89 8.55 1.99
C ALA A 177 6.78 8.78 3.02
N TYR A 178 6.36 10.03 3.18
CA TYR A 178 5.31 10.42 4.12
C TYR A 178 4.59 11.71 3.70
N MET A 179 3.44 11.94 4.32
CA MET A 179 2.65 13.17 4.29
C MET A 179 1.96 13.37 5.64
N PHE A 180 1.50 14.59 5.90
CA PHE A 180 0.62 14.89 7.02
C PHE A 180 -0.84 14.90 6.58
N VAL A 181 -1.74 14.49 7.47
CA VAL A 181 -3.18 14.59 7.28
C VAL A 181 -3.74 15.51 8.34
N VAL A 182 -4.22 16.67 7.92
CA VAL A 182 -4.78 17.71 8.78
C VAL A 182 -6.30 17.57 8.80
N ASP A 183 -6.87 17.52 10.00
CA ASP A 183 -8.30 17.44 10.26
C ASP A 183 -9.00 16.32 9.46
N GLU A 184 -8.35 15.15 9.37
CA GLU A 184 -8.79 13.91 8.70
C GLU A 184 -9.04 14.02 7.17
N ALA A 185 -9.01 15.22 6.59
CA ALA A 185 -9.40 15.45 5.20
C ALA A 185 -8.25 15.97 4.33
N THR A 186 -7.36 16.80 4.87
CA THR A 186 -6.41 17.57 4.06
C THR A 186 -5.03 16.93 4.09
N TRP A 187 -4.58 16.46 2.92
CA TRP A 187 -3.21 15.97 2.74
C TRP A 187 -2.24 17.13 2.55
N VAL A 188 -1.24 17.21 3.43
CA VAL A 188 -0.22 18.25 3.44
C VAL A 188 1.15 17.62 3.30
N THR A 189 1.83 17.91 2.21
CA THR A 189 3.25 17.58 2.03
C THR A 189 4.09 18.41 3.00
N ASP A 190 5.10 17.81 3.64
CA ASP A 190 6.04 18.57 4.48
C ASP A 190 6.82 19.58 3.61
N PRO A 191 6.64 20.90 3.79
CA PRO A 191 7.36 21.91 3.02
C PRO A 191 8.86 21.98 3.38
N ARG A 192 9.29 21.33 4.46
CA ARG A 192 10.68 21.33 4.96
C ARG A 192 11.43 20.05 4.62
N ALA A 193 10.82 19.12 3.88
CA ALA A 193 11.51 17.91 3.46
C ALA A 193 12.63 18.23 2.47
N GLU A 194 13.75 17.51 2.61
CA GLU A 194 14.94 17.67 1.76
C GLU A 194 14.72 17.10 0.35
N ALA A 195 13.82 16.13 0.22
CA ALA A 195 13.50 15.48 -1.05
C ALA A 195 12.03 15.11 -1.13
N TYR A 196 11.56 14.92 -2.37
CA TYR A 196 10.17 14.58 -2.68
C TYR A 196 10.09 13.46 -3.71
N ARG A 197 9.01 12.66 -3.64
CA ARG A 197 8.65 11.64 -4.63
C ARG A 197 7.29 11.98 -5.22
N ASP A 198 7.22 12.06 -6.56
CA ASP A 198 5.95 12.21 -7.28
C ASP A 198 5.06 10.98 -7.02
N ASP A 199 3.77 11.20 -6.77
CA ASP A 199 2.81 10.13 -6.53
C ASP A 199 2.05 9.68 -7.79
N GLY A 200 2.24 10.36 -8.92
CA GLY A 200 1.57 10.07 -10.20
C GLY A 200 0.17 10.67 -10.33
N PHE A 201 -0.33 11.37 -9.32
CA PHE A 201 -1.65 12.00 -9.29
C PHE A 201 -1.57 13.53 -9.11
N GLY A 202 -0.36 14.10 -9.25
CA GLY A 202 -0.10 15.53 -9.18
C GLY A 202 0.29 16.03 -7.78
N ASN A 203 0.33 15.16 -6.77
CA ASN A 203 0.90 15.50 -5.46
C ASN A 203 2.34 14.98 -5.33
N LYS A 204 3.02 15.43 -4.27
CA LYS A 204 4.38 15.00 -3.97
C LYS A 204 4.46 14.54 -2.52
N ASN A 205 4.95 13.34 -2.32
CA ASN A 205 5.26 12.79 -1.00
C ASN A 205 6.60 13.34 -0.53
N ALA A 206 6.69 13.76 0.73
CA ALA A 206 7.96 14.10 1.35
C ALA A 206 8.79 12.82 1.57
N LEU A 207 10.11 12.91 1.42
CA LEU A 207 11.04 11.82 1.69
C LEU A 207 11.89 12.13 2.92
N VAL A 208 12.12 11.12 3.74
CA VAL A 208 13.08 11.15 4.85
C VAL A 208 14.05 9.99 4.71
N ASP A 209 15.33 10.29 4.80
CA ASP A 209 16.43 9.33 4.83
C ASP A 209 16.89 9.18 6.28
N VAL A 210 16.69 7.98 6.85
CA VAL A 210 17.08 7.64 8.22
C VAL A 210 18.39 6.87 8.17
N GLU A 211 19.45 7.47 8.69
CA GLU A 211 20.77 6.84 8.74
C GLU A 211 20.91 5.87 9.92
N ALA A 212 21.78 4.88 9.74
CA ALA A 212 22.18 4.00 10.83
C ALA A 212 23.00 4.81 11.85
N PRO A 213 22.76 4.64 13.15
CA PRO A 213 23.57 5.31 14.15
C PRO A 213 25.02 4.88 13.99
N THR A 214 25.89 5.82 13.66
CA THR A 214 27.32 5.59 13.62
C THR A 214 27.79 5.32 15.04
N VAL A 215 28.06 4.06 15.37
CA VAL A 215 28.78 3.74 16.61
C VAL A 215 30.19 4.27 16.41
N GLY A 216 30.48 5.43 16.99
CA GLY A 216 31.85 5.95 17.04
C GLY A 216 32.70 4.96 17.82
N ASN A 217 33.64 4.29 17.16
CA ASN A 217 34.73 3.59 17.85
C ASN A 217 35.53 4.68 18.59
N GLY A 218 35.27 4.82 19.89
CA GLY A 218 36.11 5.60 20.78
C GLY A 218 37.37 4.80 21.06
N ASP A 219 38.45 5.11 20.34
CA ASP A 219 39.81 4.87 20.82
C ASP A 219 40.05 5.76 22.05
N THR A 220 40.23 5.13 23.22
CA THR A 220 41.13 5.60 24.29
C THR A 220 41.66 4.40 25.05
#